data_AF-A0A4Y2VTL8-F1
#
_entry.id   AF-A0A4Y2VTL8-F1
#
_cell.length_a   1.000
_cell.length_b   1.000
_cell.length_c   1.000
_cell.angle_alpha   90.00
_cell.angle_beta   90.00
_cell.angle_gamma   90.00
#
_symmetry.space_group_name_H-M   'P 1'
#
loop_
_entity.id
_entity.type
_entity.pdbx_description
1 polymer ?
#
loop_
_entity_poly.entity_id
_entity_poly.type
_entity_poly.pdbx_seq_one_letter_code
_entity_poly.pdbx_strand_id
1 'polypeptide(L)'
;MKSLKKKLSEAEKAAWLAFKSVCTHFLGNKKAENYEDLVGDMMKCFRVISCNMSLKLHVLNSHLNFFPQNLGTIRDEHGERFHQDTSIFEKRFSG
;
A
#
# COMPACT_ATOMS: atom_id res chain seq x y z
N MET A 1 -6.50 -24.69 -21.30
CA MET A 1 -6.51 -23.73 -20.16
C MET A 1 -6.04 -22.38 -20.70
N LYS A 2 -6.95 -21.46 -21.02
CA LYS A 2 -6.60 -20.17 -21.66
C LYS A 2 -5.96 -19.26 -20.62
N SER A 3 -4.68 -18.93 -20.81
CA SER A 3 -3.97 -17.88 -20.08
C SER A 3 -4.60 -16.53 -20.42
N LEU A 4 -5.52 -16.06 -19.57
CA LEU A 4 -5.94 -14.67 -19.58
C LEU A 4 -4.85 -13.87 -18.88
N LYS A 5 -3.90 -13.32 -19.65
CA LYS A 5 -3.17 -12.12 -19.24
C LYS A 5 -4.20 -11.00 -19.08
N LYS A 6 -4.84 -10.94 -17.91
CA LYS A 6 -5.84 -9.93 -17.59
C LYS A 6 -5.10 -8.60 -17.48
N LYS A 7 -5.29 -7.70 -18.44
CA LYS A 7 -4.86 -6.31 -18.28
C LYS A 7 -5.59 -5.76 -17.06
N LEU A 8 -4.85 -5.18 -16.12
CA LEU A 8 -5.42 -4.48 -14.97
C LEU A 8 -6.38 -3.40 -15.46
N SER A 9 -7.52 -3.31 -14.81
CA SER A 9 -8.43 -2.19 -14.97
C SER A 9 -7.76 -0.88 -14.54
N GLU A 10 -8.24 0.25 -15.04
CA GLU A 10 -7.74 1.56 -14.62
C GLU A 10 -7.90 1.79 -13.11
N ALA A 11 -8.96 1.25 -12.51
CA ALA A 11 -9.16 1.28 -11.06
C ALA A 11 -8.08 0.48 -10.30
N GLU A 12 -7.72 -0.70 -10.79
CA GLU A 12 -6.64 -1.52 -10.23
C GLU A 12 -5.26 -0.84 -10.35
N LYS A 13 -4.99 -0.17 -11.47
CA LYS A 13 -3.78 0.63 -11.64
C LYS A 13 -3.74 1.83 -10.70
N ALA A 14 -4.85 2.54 -10.55
CA ALA A 14 -4.96 3.67 -9.62
C ALA A 14 -4.74 3.21 -8.17
N ALA A 15 -5.35 2.09 -7.76
CA ALA A 15 -5.11 1.48 -6.46
C ALA A 15 -3.64 1.13 -6.24
N TRP A 16 -2.98 0.59 -7.25
CA TRP A 16 -1.56 0.27 -7.20
C TRP A 16 -0.67 1.50 -7.05
N LEU A 17 -0.95 2.58 -7.80
CA LEU A 17 -0.20 3.84 -7.69
C LEU A 17 -0.40 4.51 -6.32
N ALA A 18 -1.62 4.49 -5.79
CA ALA A 18 -1.90 5.01 -4.45
C ALA A 18 -1.14 4.21 -3.37
N PHE A 19 -1.11 2.88 -3.48
CA PHE A 19 -0.32 2.03 -2.59
C PHE A 19 1.18 2.36 -2.65
N LYS A 20 1.76 2.49 -3.85
CA LYS A 20 3.17 2.92 -3.98
C LYS A 20 3.43 4.26 -3.31
N SER A 21 2.52 5.21 -3.49
CA SER A 21 2.64 6.54 -2.88
C SER A 21 2.73 6.45 -1.35
N VAL A 22 1.87 5.65 -0.72
CA VAL A 22 1.93 5.38 0.73
C VAL A 22 3.26 4.73 1.12
N CYS A 23 3.73 3.73 0.36
CA CYS A 23 5.02 3.08 0.63
C CYS A 23 6.21 4.06 0.58
N THR A 24 6.20 4.99 -0.39
CA THR A 24 7.30 5.93 -0.60
C THR A 24 7.27 7.10 0.36
N HIS A 25 6.09 7.68 0.58
CA HIS A 25 5.94 8.96 1.26
C HIS A 25 5.44 8.85 2.70
N PHE A 26 4.86 7.72 3.10
CA PHE A 26 4.47 7.49 4.50
C PHE A 26 5.36 6.45 5.17
N LEU A 27 5.47 5.27 4.58
CA LEU A 27 6.21 4.12 5.13
C LEU A 27 7.70 4.12 4.75
N GLY A 28 8.14 5.10 3.97
CA GLY A 28 9.54 5.30 3.61
C GLY A 28 10.35 5.92 4.74
N ASN A 29 11.57 6.37 4.43
CA ASN A 29 12.48 6.90 5.45
C ASN A 29 11.94 8.13 6.19
N LYS A 30 11.16 8.97 5.51
CA LYS A 30 10.55 10.18 6.06
C LYS A 30 9.06 10.16 5.81
N LYS A 31 8.29 10.50 6.85
CA LYS A 31 6.85 10.74 6.76
C LYS A 31 6.57 12.10 6.10
N ALA A 32 5.86 12.09 4.98
CA ALA A 32 5.35 13.29 4.32
C ALA A 32 4.25 13.94 5.16
N GLU A 33 4.07 15.26 5.07
CA GLU A 33 3.06 15.99 5.86
C GLU A 33 1.63 15.61 5.48
N ASN A 34 1.39 15.29 4.21
CA ASN A 34 0.09 14.89 3.67
C ASN A 34 -0.19 13.38 3.78
N TYR A 35 0.42 12.67 4.73
CA TYR A 35 0.30 11.20 4.83
C TYR A 35 -1.14 10.72 5.05
N GLU A 36 -1.99 11.50 5.74
CA GLU A 36 -3.39 11.15 5.95
C GLU A 36 -4.17 11.12 4.64
N ASP A 37 -3.94 12.09 3.76
CA ASP A 37 -4.55 12.15 2.42
C ASP A 37 -4.08 10.96 1.56
N LEU A 38 -2.79 10.66 1.58
CA LEU A 38 -2.22 9.53 0.84
C LEU A 38 -2.85 8.19 1.24
N VAL A 39 -3.01 7.95 2.54
CA VAL A 39 -3.65 6.73 3.03
C VAL A 39 -5.15 6.75 2.73
N GLY A 40 -5.81 7.89 2.91
CA GLY A 40 -7.23 8.05 2.58
C GLY A 40 -7.54 7.74 1.12
N ASP A 41 -6.72 8.22 0.20
CA ASP A 41 -6.86 7.97 -1.23
C ASP A 41 -6.61 6.51 -1.60
N MET A 42 -5.61 5.86 -0.99
CA MET A 42 -5.40 4.42 -1.14
C MET A 42 -6.62 3.62 -0.68
N MET A 43 -7.24 3.97 0.46
CA MET A 43 -8.45 3.29 0.96
C MET A 43 -9.64 3.47 0.02
N LYS A 44 -9.82 4.66 -0.57
CA LYS A 44 -10.86 4.92 -1.57
C LYS A 44 -10.64 4.01 -2.79
N CYS A 45 -9.42 3.95 -3.32
CA CYS A 45 -9.11 3.10 -4.46
C CYS A 45 -9.36 1.61 -4.16
N PHE A 46 -8.98 1.13 -2.96
CA PHE A 46 -9.18 -0.26 -2.57
C PHE A 46 -10.66 -0.62 -2.43
N ARG A 47 -11.49 0.31 -1.94
CA ARG A 47 -12.95 0.16 -1.92
C ARG A 47 -13.55 0.07 -3.33
N VAL A 48 -13.06 0.89 -4.27
CA VAL A 48 -13.54 0.88 -5.67
C VAL A 48 -13.28 -0.47 -6.35
N ILE A 49 -12.14 -1.09 -6.07
CA ILE A 49 -11.83 -2.43 -6.60
C ILE A 49 -12.38 -3.57 -5.74
N SER A 50 -13.26 -3.28 -4.77
CA SER A 50 -13.85 -4.24 -3.83
C SER A 50 -12.81 -5.13 -3.13
N CYS A 51 -11.62 -4.58 -2.84
CA CYS A 51 -10.57 -5.30 -2.13
C CYS A 51 -10.92 -5.37 -0.64
N ASN A 52 -10.94 -6.59 -0.09
CA ASN A 52 -11.08 -6.77 1.35
C ASN A 52 -9.83 -6.22 2.05
N MET A 53 -10.03 -5.24 2.94
CA MET A 53 -8.94 -4.67 3.73
C MET A 53 -8.45 -5.72 4.73
N SER A 54 -7.14 -6.01 4.69
CA SER A 54 -6.53 -6.87 5.68
C SER A 54 -6.51 -6.18 7.06
N LEU A 55 -6.39 -6.96 8.13
CA LEU A 55 -6.26 -6.42 9.49
C LEU A 55 -5.09 -5.41 9.58
N LYS A 56 -3.98 -5.68 8.89
CA LYS A 56 -2.82 -4.77 8.83
C LYS A 56 -3.20 -3.40 8.23
N LEU A 57 -4.03 -3.40 7.19
CA LEU A 57 -4.46 -2.18 6.52
C LEU A 57 -5.44 -1.37 7.41
N HIS A 58 -6.31 -2.06 8.14
CA HIS A 58 -7.17 -1.45 9.16
C HIS A 58 -6.36 -0.80 10.29
N VAL A 59 -5.34 -1.50 10.79
CA VAL A 59 -4.43 -0.97 11.81
C VAL A 59 -3.67 0.25 11.29
N LEU A 60 -3.16 0.17 10.05
CA LEU A 60 -2.49 1.29 9.38
C LEU A 60 -3.38 2.54 9.37
N ASN A 61 -4.61 2.41 8.86
CA ASN A 61 -5.56 3.52 8.76
C ASN A 61 -5.96 4.12 10.13
N SER A 62 -6.09 3.27 11.15
CA SER A 62 -6.59 3.69 12.47
C SER A 62 -5.49 4.30 13.35
N HIS A 63 -4.22 3.99 13.05
CA HIS A 63 -3.08 4.37 13.88
C HIS A 63 -1.99 5.11 13.11
N LEU A 64 -2.37 5.96 12.15
CA LEU A 64 -1.41 6.74 11.35
C LEU A 64 -0.48 7.61 12.22
N ASN A 65 -1.02 8.17 13.30
CA ASN A 65 -0.28 9.03 14.23
C ASN A 65 0.68 8.27 15.16
N PHE A 66 0.60 6.92 15.19
CA PHE A 66 1.53 6.09 15.95
C PHE A 66 2.90 5.97 15.27
N PHE A 67 2.97 6.25 13.96
CA PHE A 67 4.21 6.14 13.19
C PHE A 67 5.11 7.37 13.43
N PRO A 68 6.38 7.16 13.86
CA PRO A 68 7.33 8.25 14.05
C PRO A 68 7.70 8.90 12.72
N GLN A 69 8.18 10.15 12.77
CA GLN A 69 8.46 10.93 11.56
C GLN A 69 9.60 10.36 10.71
N ASN A 70 10.52 9.62 11.32
CA ASN A 70 11.58 8.87 10.65
C ASN A 70 11.41 7.38 10.93
N LEU A 71 11.01 6.61 9.92
CA LEU A 71 10.81 5.15 10.03
C LEU A 71 12.07 4.34 9.70
N GLY A 72 13.17 5.02 9.31
CA GLY A 72 14.42 4.39 8.87
C GLY A 72 15.10 3.44 9.87
N THR A 73 14.65 3.41 11.13
CA THR A 73 15.11 2.52 12.20
C THR A 73 14.20 1.31 12.48
N ILE A 74 12.98 1.25 11.93
CA ILE A 74 12.03 0.14 12.15
C ILE A 74 12.21 -0.96 11.08
N ARG A 75 13.44 -1.45 10.93
CA ARG A 75 13.87 -2.11 9.68
C ARG A 75 14.22 -3.59 9.76
N ASP A 76 14.11 -4.29 10.89
CA ASP A 76 14.60 -5.69 10.90
C ASP A 76 13.52 -6.77 10.73
N GLU A 77 12.28 -6.61 11.22
CA GLU A 77 11.29 -7.70 11.13
C GLU A 77 9.96 -7.32 10.44
N HIS A 78 9.42 -6.13 10.73
CA HIS A 78 8.12 -5.72 10.20
C HIS A 78 8.20 -5.18 8.75
N GLY A 79 9.30 -4.54 8.39
CA GLY A 79 9.56 -4.06 7.03
C GLY A 79 9.66 -5.21 6.02
N GLU A 80 10.36 -6.29 6.37
CA GLU A 80 10.56 -7.45 5.48
C GLU A 80 9.25 -8.15 5.10
N ARG A 81 8.32 -8.32 6.04
CA ARG A 81 7.02 -8.91 5.72
C ARG A 81 6.13 -7.97 4.89
N PHE A 82 6.25 -6.66 5.08
CA PHE A 82 5.61 -5.67 4.22
C PHE A 82 6.21 -5.68 2.81
N HIS A 83 7.52 -5.87 2.68
CA HIS A 83 8.18 -6.08 1.39
C HIS A 83 7.71 -7.37 0.71
N GLN A 84 7.47 -8.45 1.44
CA GLN A 84 6.88 -9.68 0.87
C GLN A 84 5.46 -9.48 0.37
N ASP A 85 4.58 -8.87 1.19
CA ASP A 85 3.20 -8.56 0.81
C ASP A 85 3.17 -7.61 -0.41
N THR A 86 4.07 -6.62 -0.42
CA THR A 86 4.31 -5.71 -1.55
C THR A 86 4.77 -6.48 -2.78
N SER A 87 5.70 -7.44 -2.66
CA SER A 87 6.19 -8.23 -3.80
C SER A 87 5.11 -9.11 -4.44
N ILE A 88 4.16 -9.61 -3.64
CA ILE A 88 3.00 -10.37 -4.13
C ILE A 88 2.05 -9.44 -4.89
N PHE A 89 1.86 -8.24 -4.37
CA PHE A 89 1.09 -7.19 -5.03
C PHE A 89 1.82 -6.75 -6.32
N GLU A 90 3.12 -6.46 -6.29
CA GLU A 90 3.92 -6.16 -7.48
C GLU A 90 3.75 -7.23 -8.55
N LYS A 91 3.97 -8.52 -8.23
CA LYS A 91 3.82 -9.61 -9.22
C LYS A 91 2.42 -9.73 -9.82
N ARG A 92 1.37 -9.40 -9.06
CA ARG A 92 -0.02 -9.42 -9.55
C ARG A 92 -0.35 -8.21 -10.41
N PHE A 93 0.32 -7.09 -10.18
CA PHE A 93 0.01 -5.80 -10.81
C PHE A 93 1.13 -5.28 -11.76
N SER A 94 2.24 -6.00 -11.89
CA SER A 94 3.31 -5.78 -12.86
C SER A 94 3.07 -6.71 -14.06
N GLY A 95 2.15 -6.30 -14.92
CA GLY A 95 1.93 -6.88 -16.25
C GLY A 95 2.66 -6.08 -17.31
#